data_AF-A0A7X8EDK9-F1
#
_entry.id   AF-A0A7X8EDK9-F1
#
_cell.length_a   1.000
_cell.length_b   1.000
_cell.length_c   1.000
_cell.angle_alpha   90.00
_cell.angle_beta   90.00
_cell.angle_gamma   90.00
#
_symmetry.space_group_name_H-M   'P 1'
#
loop_
_entity.id
_entity.type
_entity.pdbx_description
1 polymer ?
#
loop_
_entity_poly.entity_id
_entity_poly.type
_entity_poly.pdbx_seq_one_letter_code
_entity_poly.pdbx_strand_id
1 'polypeptide(L)'
;MNIFESAAALRDRNIPFAFVSITKSVGSTPRSNAHMIVKEDGGTIGTVGGGIAEFTVIKRAVAAIAERKSTHVDVSLTITDGHACGGTLEFFIDVIASKRRLLLFGGGHVNEQIARLGAGCGFRIEVIETRAEYATKERFPDAGAFHVGETVEEAMKDLPIDRECAVIIATHGLDKSVLEAVIASDAAYIGMLGSRTKVNTYRRALEEERQIGSEHLAHFYSPVGLDIGSETPQEIAIAVMAEVMMVLNDRSGQSLSGKAENLIVVRGAGDLATGVIVRLAKAGYRVCVLEIEQPTTIRRTVAFSEAVYTGEVTLESVVCRKVESDQEAKTLLDQGIVALMVDPDGSVIERLRPFAVVDAIIAKKNLGTDKAMAPLVIALGPGFEAGVDCDYVIETKRGHDLGKVISKGCAEANTGIPGTIGGFAEERVLHSPGAGTFVARKKIGDMVKKGEKMAMVGTDEIVAPIDGVVRGMLHDGIVVPKNFKVADIDPRGIASYCETISDKARALGGSVLEVIDGMRAKAFRRIS
;
A
#
# COMPACT_ATOMS: atom_id res chain seq x y z
N MET A 1 33.82 -33.01 -6.01
CA MET A 1 32.46 -32.64 -5.61
C MET A 1 31.81 -31.99 -6.83
N ASN A 2 30.70 -32.53 -7.33
CA ASN A 2 29.98 -31.89 -8.42
C ASN A 2 29.28 -30.61 -7.91
N ILE A 3 28.82 -29.75 -8.83
CA ILE A 3 28.25 -28.45 -8.43
C ILE A 3 27.00 -28.60 -7.53
N PHE A 4 26.20 -29.64 -7.72
CA PHE A 4 25.01 -29.90 -6.90
C PHE A 4 25.37 -30.38 -5.48
N GLU A 5 26.41 -31.20 -5.35
CA GLU A 5 26.95 -31.59 -4.04
C GLU A 5 27.51 -30.37 -3.29
N SER A 6 28.16 -29.43 -3.99
CA SER A 6 28.62 -28.18 -3.38
C SER A 6 27.45 -27.28 -2.95
N ALA A 7 26.39 -27.17 -3.77
CA ALA A 7 25.18 -26.46 -3.40
C ALA A 7 24.51 -27.07 -2.16
N ALA A 8 24.40 -28.40 -2.10
CA ALA A 8 23.86 -29.11 -0.94
C ALA A 8 24.69 -28.84 0.33
N ALA A 9 26.02 -28.94 0.23
CA ALA A 9 26.91 -28.67 1.37
C ALA A 9 26.82 -27.23 1.89
N LEU A 10 26.66 -26.23 1.00
CA LEU A 10 26.45 -24.84 1.39
C LEU A 10 25.11 -24.66 2.10
N ARG A 11 24.04 -25.24 1.54
CA ARG A 11 22.70 -25.21 2.13
C ARG A 11 22.65 -25.85 3.52
N ASP A 12 23.29 -27.02 3.68
CA ASP A 12 23.32 -27.73 4.96
C ASP A 12 24.08 -26.95 6.03
N ARG A 13 25.07 -26.14 5.62
CA ARG A 13 25.80 -25.21 6.50
C ARG A 13 25.10 -23.87 6.70
N ASN A 14 23.91 -23.67 6.12
CA ASN A 14 23.16 -22.42 6.12
C ASN A 14 23.93 -21.23 5.52
N ILE A 15 24.83 -21.50 4.57
CA ILE A 15 25.59 -20.47 3.86
C ILE A 15 24.79 -20.07 2.62
N PRO A 16 24.40 -18.78 2.47
CA PRO A 16 23.65 -18.33 1.31
C PRO A 16 24.51 -18.35 0.05
N PHE A 17 23.89 -18.64 -1.10
CA PHE A 17 24.54 -18.63 -2.39
C PHE A 17 23.51 -18.42 -3.52
N ALA A 18 24.00 -18.03 -4.70
CA ALA A 18 23.22 -18.01 -5.92
C ALA A 18 23.64 -19.16 -6.82
N PHE A 19 22.68 -19.94 -7.31
CA PHE A 19 22.87 -20.95 -8.33
C PHE A 19 22.51 -20.34 -9.69
N VAL A 20 23.51 -20.06 -10.50
CA VAL A 20 23.34 -19.43 -11.80
C VAL A 20 23.29 -20.48 -12.90
N SER A 21 22.29 -20.38 -13.77
CA SER A 21 22.12 -21.25 -14.94
C SER A 21 21.94 -20.43 -16.21
N ILE A 22 22.60 -20.85 -17.30
CA ILE A 22 22.28 -20.34 -18.64
C ILE A 22 20.91 -20.90 -19.03
N THR A 23 19.92 -20.03 -19.21
CA THR A 23 18.58 -20.43 -19.65
C THR A 23 18.41 -20.32 -21.16
N LYS A 24 19.20 -19.46 -21.81
CA LYS A 24 19.19 -19.30 -23.26
C LYS A 24 20.53 -18.82 -23.77
N SER A 25 20.88 -19.26 -24.97
CA SER A 25 22.08 -18.86 -25.68
C SER A 25 21.76 -18.71 -27.16
N VAL A 26 22.10 -17.55 -27.73
CA VAL A 26 21.87 -17.21 -29.14
C VAL A 26 23.17 -16.68 -29.74
N GLY A 27 23.55 -17.15 -30.93
CA GLY A 27 24.77 -16.75 -31.61
C GLY A 27 26.04 -17.39 -31.03
N SER A 28 27.20 -16.78 -31.26
CA SER A 28 28.49 -17.30 -30.80
C SER A 28 28.70 -16.96 -29.33
N THR A 29 28.53 -17.95 -28.45
CA THR A 29 28.72 -17.83 -27.00
C THR A 29 29.71 -18.90 -26.50
N PRO A 30 30.44 -18.66 -25.38
CA PRO A 30 31.43 -19.60 -24.88
C PRO A 30 30.85 -20.95 -24.42
N ARG A 31 29.62 -20.92 -23.90
CA ARG A 31 28.86 -22.10 -23.44
C ARG A 31 27.38 -21.89 -23.77
N SER A 32 26.72 -22.95 -24.23
CA SER A 32 25.27 -22.97 -24.48
C SER A 32 24.47 -23.51 -23.29
N ASN A 33 25.12 -24.24 -22.38
CA ASN A 33 24.54 -24.76 -21.15
C ASN A 33 25.65 -24.90 -20.09
N ALA A 34 25.49 -24.22 -18.96
CA ALA A 34 26.44 -24.23 -17.85
C ALA A 34 25.78 -23.75 -16.55
N HIS A 35 26.36 -24.18 -15.43
CA HIS A 35 25.96 -23.78 -14.09
C HIS A 35 27.17 -23.25 -13.29
N MET A 36 26.90 -22.29 -12.41
CA MET A 36 27.91 -21.72 -11.51
C MET A 36 27.26 -21.35 -10.18
N ILE A 37 27.93 -21.63 -9.08
CA ILE A 37 27.57 -21.10 -7.76
C ILE A 37 28.33 -19.82 -7.54
N VAL A 38 27.65 -18.79 -7.03
CA VAL A 38 28.25 -17.53 -6.56
C VAL A 38 27.91 -17.37 -5.08
N LYS A 39 28.92 -17.09 -4.24
CA LYS A 39 28.78 -16.81 -2.81
C LYS A 39 28.64 -15.31 -2.56
N GLU A 40 28.25 -14.92 -1.35
CA GLU A 40 28.13 -13.49 -0.95
C GLU A 40 29.44 -12.70 -1.10
N ASP A 41 30.59 -13.34 -0.90
CA ASP A 41 31.91 -12.75 -1.09
C ASP A 41 32.33 -12.64 -2.56
N GLY A 42 31.45 -13.04 -3.50
CA GLY A 42 31.74 -13.10 -4.94
C GLY A 42 32.54 -14.33 -5.36
N GLY A 43 32.97 -15.18 -4.42
CA GLY A 43 33.68 -16.41 -4.74
C GLY A 43 32.79 -17.41 -5.47
N THR A 44 33.35 -18.14 -6.43
CA THR A 44 32.58 -19.02 -7.33
C THR A 44 32.96 -20.49 -7.23
N ILE A 45 32.02 -21.36 -7.61
CA ILE A 45 32.25 -22.79 -7.86
C ILE A 45 31.64 -23.12 -9.23
N GLY A 46 32.47 -23.60 -10.17
CA GLY A 46 32.07 -23.76 -11.57
C GLY A 46 32.26 -22.48 -12.39
N THR A 47 31.78 -22.48 -13.63
CA THR A 47 31.91 -21.36 -14.58
C THR A 47 30.77 -21.42 -15.60
N VAL A 48 30.32 -20.25 -16.05
CA VAL A 48 29.35 -20.13 -17.15
C VAL A 48 30.01 -19.82 -18.50
N GLY A 49 31.34 -19.83 -18.58
CA GLY A 49 32.09 -19.60 -19.81
C GLY A 49 33.09 -18.44 -19.76
N GLY A 50 33.23 -17.76 -18.62
CA GLY A 50 34.21 -16.69 -18.42
C GLY A 50 33.90 -15.36 -19.11
N GLY A 51 34.85 -14.44 -19.05
CA GLY A 51 34.78 -13.13 -19.71
C GLY A 51 33.76 -12.16 -19.09
N ILE A 52 33.31 -11.19 -19.89
CA ILE A 52 32.46 -10.09 -19.40
C ILE A 52 31.07 -10.56 -18.95
N ALA A 53 30.55 -11.64 -19.55
CA ALA A 53 29.26 -12.21 -19.16
C ALA A 53 29.32 -12.81 -17.76
N GLU A 54 30.36 -13.60 -17.47
CA GLU A 54 30.56 -14.17 -16.14
C GLU A 54 30.75 -13.08 -15.08
N PHE A 55 31.57 -12.07 -15.37
CA PHE A 55 31.75 -10.92 -14.46
C PHE A 55 30.44 -10.20 -14.16
N THR A 56 29.65 -9.91 -15.20
CA THR A 56 28.34 -9.25 -15.08
C THR A 56 27.38 -10.07 -14.23
N VAL A 57 27.32 -11.37 -14.47
CA VAL A 57 26.46 -12.31 -13.75
C VAL A 57 26.88 -12.45 -12.30
N ILE A 58 28.19 -12.55 -11.99
CA ILE A 58 28.67 -12.63 -10.59
C ILE A 58 28.26 -11.38 -9.83
N LYS A 59 28.47 -10.19 -10.40
CA LYS A 59 28.09 -8.93 -9.76
C LYS A 59 26.59 -8.88 -9.47
N ARG A 60 25.76 -9.30 -10.42
CA ARG A 60 24.30 -9.34 -10.23
C ARG A 60 23.87 -10.42 -9.25
N ALA A 61 24.55 -11.57 -9.22
CA ALA A 61 24.30 -12.64 -8.28
C ALA A 61 24.58 -12.21 -6.83
N VAL A 62 25.71 -11.53 -6.57
CA VAL A 62 26.01 -10.97 -5.24
C VAL A 62 24.91 -9.99 -4.78
N ALA A 63 24.48 -9.09 -5.68
CA ALA A 63 23.37 -8.18 -5.38
C ALA A 63 22.05 -8.94 -5.09
N ALA A 64 21.73 -9.96 -5.90
CA ALA A 64 20.54 -10.78 -5.74
C ALA A 64 20.52 -11.56 -4.42
N ILE A 65 21.69 -12.05 -3.94
CA ILE A 65 21.81 -12.70 -2.64
C ILE A 65 21.50 -11.70 -1.51
N ALA A 66 22.06 -10.49 -1.58
CA ALA A 66 21.78 -9.43 -0.60
C ALA A 66 20.30 -9.01 -0.60
N GLU A 67 19.65 -9.00 -1.78
CA GLU A 67 18.21 -8.76 -1.95
C GLU A 67 17.33 -9.96 -1.55
N ARG A 68 17.92 -11.15 -1.32
CA ARG A 68 17.24 -12.44 -1.08
C ARG A 68 16.23 -12.80 -2.17
N LYS A 69 16.49 -12.39 -3.42
CA LYS A 69 15.52 -12.49 -4.52
C LYS A 69 16.17 -13.03 -5.79
N SER A 70 15.65 -14.16 -6.29
CA SER A 70 16.04 -14.72 -7.59
C SER A 70 15.70 -13.75 -8.73
N THR A 71 16.53 -13.70 -9.77
CA THR A 71 16.41 -12.73 -10.86
C THR A 71 16.85 -13.32 -12.20
N HIS A 72 16.38 -12.74 -13.29
CA HIS A 72 16.91 -12.96 -14.63
C HIS A 72 17.94 -11.88 -14.99
N VAL A 73 18.90 -12.24 -15.85
CA VAL A 73 19.91 -11.34 -16.38
C VAL A 73 20.16 -11.65 -17.84
N ASP A 74 20.05 -10.64 -18.69
CA ASP A 74 20.37 -10.74 -20.11
C ASP A 74 21.71 -10.05 -20.36
N VAL A 75 22.62 -10.73 -21.04
CA VAL A 75 23.93 -10.19 -21.40
C VAL A 75 24.13 -10.29 -22.90
N SER A 76 24.25 -9.13 -23.55
CA SER A 76 24.69 -9.05 -24.94
C SER A 76 26.21 -8.93 -24.99
N LEU A 77 26.87 -9.83 -25.72
CA LEU A 77 28.31 -9.76 -25.95
C LEU A 77 28.55 -8.81 -27.15
N THR A 78 28.94 -7.57 -26.88
CA THR A 78 29.35 -6.62 -27.92
C THR A 78 30.75 -6.92 -28.42
N ILE A 79 30.95 -6.78 -29.73
CA ILE A 79 32.25 -6.96 -30.38
C ILE A 79 33.09 -5.71 -30.11
N THR A 80 34.11 -5.83 -29.25
CA THR A 80 35.19 -4.84 -29.18
C THR A 80 36.54 -5.57 -29.13
N ASP A 81 37.42 -5.18 -30.05
CA ASP A 81 38.84 -5.52 -30.17
C ASP A 81 39.21 -7.02 -30.04
N GLY A 82 38.90 -7.78 -31.09
CA GLY A 82 39.69 -8.98 -31.44
C GLY A 82 39.22 -10.34 -30.87
N HIS A 83 38.19 -10.39 -30.03
CA HIS A 83 37.53 -11.65 -29.64
C HIS A 83 36.09 -11.71 -30.14
N ALA A 84 35.84 -12.54 -31.15
CA ALA A 84 34.55 -12.65 -31.83
C ALA A 84 33.58 -13.55 -31.08
N CYS A 85 32.70 -12.98 -30.25
CA CYS A 85 31.50 -13.64 -29.74
C CYS A 85 30.35 -12.63 -29.79
N GLY A 86 29.60 -12.57 -30.90
CA GLY A 86 28.43 -11.69 -31.07
C GLY A 86 27.12 -12.31 -30.56
N GLY A 87 27.19 -13.11 -29.50
CA GLY A 87 26.04 -13.83 -28.96
C GLY A 87 25.35 -13.12 -27.80
N THR A 88 24.11 -13.53 -27.51
CA THR A 88 23.35 -13.10 -26.33
C THR A 88 23.15 -14.30 -25.41
N LEU A 89 23.36 -14.10 -24.11
CA LEU A 89 23.12 -15.10 -23.07
C LEU A 89 22.04 -14.58 -22.11
N GLU A 90 21.09 -15.43 -21.79
CA GLU A 90 20.12 -15.20 -20.71
C GLU A 90 20.47 -16.14 -19.56
N PHE A 91 20.49 -15.59 -18.35
CA PHE A 91 20.80 -16.30 -17.12
C PHE A 91 19.62 -16.23 -16.17
N PHE A 92 19.35 -17.34 -15.49
CA PHE A 92 18.55 -17.34 -14.28
C PHE A 92 19.49 -17.48 -13.07
N ILE A 93 19.37 -16.53 -12.14
CA ILE A 93 20.09 -16.50 -10.88
C ILE A 93 19.11 -16.93 -9.80
N ASP A 94 19.22 -18.17 -9.34
CA ASP A 94 18.39 -18.70 -8.27
C ASP A 94 19.05 -18.49 -6.91
N VAL A 95 18.48 -17.65 -6.06
CA VAL A 95 19.04 -17.28 -4.77
C VAL A 95 18.57 -18.27 -3.71
N ILE A 96 19.53 -19.02 -3.15
CA ILE A 96 19.31 -19.90 -2.02
C ILE A 96 19.76 -19.16 -0.77
N ALA A 97 18.82 -18.46 -0.14
CA ALA A 97 19.09 -17.66 1.04
C ALA A 97 19.32 -18.53 2.29
N SER A 98 20.04 -17.98 3.26
CA SER A 98 20.15 -18.58 4.59
C SER A 98 18.78 -18.60 5.28
N LYS A 99 18.53 -19.66 6.05
CA LYS A 99 17.41 -19.73 6.98
C LYS A 99 17.56 -18.61 8.01
N ARG A 100 16.49 -17.84 8.18
CA ARG A 100 16.38 -16.85 9.25
C ARG A 100 16.44 -17.54 10.61
N ARG A 101 16.99 -16.85 11.59
CA ARG A 101 17.18 -17.36 12.95
C ARG A 101 15.99 -16.93 13.80
N LEU A 102 15.36 -17.89 14.47
CA LEU A 102 14.32 -17.62 15.46
C LEU A 102 14.93 -17.81 16.84
N LEU A 103 15.21 -16.70 17.51
CA LEU A 103 15.87 -16.64 18.81
C LEU A 103 14.79 -16.65 19.90
N LEU A 104 14.71 -17.75 20.64
CA LEU A 104 13.69 -17.98 21.66
C LEU A 104 14.29 -17.79 23.05
N PHE A 105 14.01 -16.66 23.67
CA PHE A 105 14.40 -16.37 25.05
C PHE A 105 13.40 -16.99 26.02
N GLY A 106 13.86 -18.02 26.75
CA GLY A 106 13.07 -18.84 27.67
C GLY A 106 12.68 -20.20 27.07
N GLY A 107 12.91 -21.28 27.81
CA GLY A 107 12.59 -22.66 27.46
C GLY A 107 11.20 -23.13 27.93
N GLY A 108 10.27 -22.18 28.13
CA GLY A 108 8.90 -22.44 28.55
C GLY A 108 8.03 -23.11 27.48
N HIS A 109 6.81 -23.53 27.86
CA HIS A 109 5.93 -24.32 26.98
C HIS A 109 5.44 -23.56 25.74
N VAL A 110 5.36 -22.23 25.80
CA VAL A 110 4.99 -21.41 24.62
C VAL A 110 6.11 -21.44 23.58
N ASN A 111 7.36 -21.18 23.98
CA ASN A 111 8.49 -21.22 23.07
C ASN A 111 8.73 -22.62 22.51
N GLU A 112 8.41 -23.67 23.26
CA GLU A 112 8.41 -25.05 22.75
C GLU A 112 7.49 -25.23 21.54
N GLN A 113 6.26 -24.70 21.59
CA GLN A 113 5.32 -24.77 20.47
C GLN A 113 5.73 -23.84 19.31
N ILE A 114 6.25 -22.65 19.62
CA ILE A 114 6.78 -21.72 18.61
C ILE A 114 7.95 -22.34 17.87
N ALA A 115 8.87 -23.01 18.56
CA ALA A 115 10.01 -23.69 17.96
C ALA A 115 9.58 -24.72 16.91
N ARG A 116 8.59 -25.56 17.25
CA ARG A 116 8.05 -26.59 16.35
C ARG A 116 7.47 -25.97 15.08
N LEU A 117 6.64 -24.94 15.20
CA LEU A 117 6.06 -24.24 14.05
C LEU A 117 7.13 -23.48 13.24
N GLY A 118 8.04 -22.79 13.92
CA GLY A 118 9.13 -22.05 13.31
C GLY A 118 10.07 -22.93 12.48
N ALA A 119 10.43 -24.11 13.00
CA ALA A 119 11.23 -25.08 12.23
C ALA A 119 10.49 -25.53 10.96
N GLY A 120 9.18 -25.81 11.06
CA GLY A 120 8.32 -26.13 9.92
C GLY A 120 8.22 -24.99 8.89
N CYS A 121 8.27 -23.74 9.35
CA CYS A 121 8.33 -22.55 8.49
C CYS A 121 9.73 -22.23 7.93
N GLY A 122 10.73 -23.10 8.18
CA GLY A 122 12.08 -22.96 7.63
C GLY A 122 13.04 -22.11 8.44
N PHE A 123 12.71 -21.75 9.68
CA PHE A 123 13.64 -21.04 10.57
C PHE A 123 14.70 -21.98 11.15
N ARG A 124 15.88 -21.44 11.42
CA ARG A 124 16.85 -22.06 12.33
C ARG A 124 16.48 -21.64 13.76
N ILE A 125 16.07 -22.61 14.57
CA ILE A 125 15.68 -22.35 15.96
C ILE A 125 16.92 -22.29 16.84
N GLU A 126 17.01 -21.27 17.70
CA GLU A 126 18.04 -21.16 18.74
C GLU A 126 17.36 -20.79 20.06
N VAL A 127 17.66 -21.53 21.12
CA VAL A 127 17.05 -21.32 22.44
C VAL A 127 18.07 -20.69 23.37
N ILE A 128 17.68 -19.57 23.98
CA ILE A 128 18.50 -18.82 24.92
C ILE A 128 17.84 -18.95 26.29
N GLU A 129 18.57 -19.45 27.28
CA GLU A 129 17.97 -19.83 28.56
C GLU A 129 19.01 -19.72 29.69
N THR A 130 18.58 -19.26 30.88
CA THR A 130 19.46 -19.18 32.04
C THR A 130 19.47 -20.45 32.90
N ARG A 131 18.54 -21.37 32.61
CA ARG A 131 18.34 -22.64 33.30
C ARG A 131 18.52 -23.82 32.34
N ALA A 132 19.72 -24.42 32.36
CA ALA A 132 20.13 -25.46 31.42
C ALA A 132 19.11 -26.59 31.24
N GLU A 133 18.35 -26.95 32.29
CA GLU A 133 17.35 -28.02 32.26
C GLU A 133 16.14 -27.74 31.36
N TYR A 134 15.94 -26.49 30.90
CA TYR A 134 14.88 -26.12 29.95
C TYR A 134 15.39 -26.02 28.50
N ALA A 135 16.69 -26.05 28.28
CA ALA A 135 17.33 -25.91 26.97
C ALA A 135 17.86 -27.25 26.46
N THR A 136 16.95 -28.23 26.29
CA THR A 136 17.33 -29.61 25.94
C THR A 136 16.77 -30.06 24.59
N LYS A 137 17.39 -31.08 24.00
CA LYS A 137 16.94 -31.69 22.73
C LYS A 137 15.62 -32.43 22.86
N GLU A 138 15.30 -32.97 24.04
CA GLU A 138 14.03 -33.64 24.31
C GLU A 138 12.88 -32.63 24.24
N ARG A 139 13.09 -31.42 24.74
CA ARG A 139 12.10 -30.34 24.73
C ARG A 139 12.08 -29.59 23.40
N PHE A 140 13.24 -29.37 22.80
CA PHE A 140 13.39 -28.70 21.50
C PHE A 140 14.12 -29.58 20.48
N PRO A 141 13.46 -30.60 19.91
CA PRO A 141 14.09 -31.51 18.94
C PRO A 141 14.68 -30.78 17.73
N ASP A 142 13.97 -29.75 17.27
CA ASP A 142 14.29 -28.97 16.08
C ASP A 142 15.27 -27.80 16.33
N ALA A 143 15.73 -27.59 17.58
CA ALA A 143 16.69 -26.53 17.90
C ALA A 143 18.05 -26.78 17.22
N GLY A 144 18.55 -25.80 16.47
CA GLY A 144 19.87 -25.82 15.85
C GLY A 144 21.01 -25.46 16.81
N ALA A 145 20.70 -24.74 17.91
CA ALA A 145 21.65 -24.40 18.97
C ALA A 145 20.93 -24.10 20.29
N PHE A 146 21.65 -24.27 21.39
CA PHE A 146 21.25 -23.86 22.74
C PHE A 146 22.34 -22.93 23.29
N HIS A 147 21.93 -21.78 23.82
CA HIS A 147 22.81 -20.80 24.44
C HIS A 147 22.41 -20.67 25.91
N VAL A 148 23.29 -21.10 26.82
CA VAL A 148 22.99 -21.23 28.24
C VAL A 148 24.07 -20.53 29.06
N GLY A 149 23.65 -19.75 30.05
CA GLY A 149 24.50 -19.05 31.02
C GLY A 149 23.75 -18.83 32.33
N GLU A 150 24.41 -18.43 33.41
CA GLU A 150 23.71 -18.17 34.68
C GLU A 150 22.90 -16.87 34.63
N THR A 151 23.29 -15.95 33.74
CA THR A 151 22.57 -14.70 33.44
C THR A 151 22.23 -14.58 31.95
N VAL A 152 21.38 -13.62 31.60
CA VAL A 152 21.00 -13.32 30.20
C VAL A 152 22.23 -12.89 29.41
N GLU A 153 23.09 -12.07 30.00
CA GLU A 153 24.31 -11.56 29.37
C GLU A 153 25.29 -12.70 29.07
N GLU A 154 25.44 -13.65 30.00
CA GLU A 154 26.27 -14.84 29.79
C GLU A 154 25.72 -15.73 28.67
N ALA A 155 24.41 -15.97 28.67
CA ALA A 155 23.74 -16.75 27.63
C ALA A 155 23.81 -16.06 26.24
N MET A 156 23.99 -14.73 26.19
CA MET A 156 24.08 -13.94 24.95
C MET A 156 25.51 -13.62 24.50
N LYS A 157 26.54 -13.98 25.28
CA LYS A 157 27.92 -13.46 25.14
C LYS A 157 28.48 -13.50 23.71
N ASP A 158 28.18 -14.57 22.96
CA ASP A 158 28.65 -14.77 21.57
C ASP A 158 27.48 -14.90 20.57
N LEU A 159 26.32 -14.33 20.92
CA LEU A 159 25.10 -14.41 20.12
C LEU A 159 24.92 -13.14 19.27
N PRO A 160 25.33 -13.13 17.99
CA PRO A 160 25.03 -12.00 17.11
C PRO A 160 23.52 -11.92 16.89
N ILE A 161 22.96 -10.71 16.96
CA ILE A 161 21.56 -10.44 16.65
C ILE A 161 21.52 -9.38 15.55
N ASP A 162 21.13 -9.82 14.36
CA ASP A 162 21.11 -9.02 13.13
C ASP A 162 19.74 -9.08 12.47
N ARG A 163 19.61 -8.44 11.30
CA ARG A 163 18.39 -8.40 10.49
C ARG A 163 17.87 -9.75 9.99
N GLU A 164 18.63 -10.84 10.15
CA GLU A 164 18.16 -12.20 9.84
C GLU A 164 17.56 -12.89 11.06
N CYS A 165 17.52 -12.21 12.21
CA CYS A 165 16.97 -12.69 13.46
C CYS A 165 15.54 -12.18 13.69
N ALA A 166 14.65 -13.09 14.11
CA ALA A 166 13.41 -12.78 14.79
C ALA A 166 13.55 -13.23 16.25
N VAL A 167 13.27 -12.35 17.21
CA VAL A 167 13.44 -12.57 18.64
C VAL A 167 12.07 -12.76 19.28
N ILE A 168 11.89 -13.81 20.08
CA ILE A 168 10.71 -14.02 20.92
C ILE A 168 11.13 -14.06 22.38
N ILE A 169 10.57 -13.15 23.17
CA ILE A 169 10.77 -13.04 24.61
C ILE A 169 9.57 -13.66 25.31
N ALA A 170 9.77 -14.84 25.90
CA ALA A 170 8.76 -15.58 26.64
C ALA A 170 9.40 -16.19 27.91
N THR A 171 9.85 -15.31 28.80
CA THR A 171 10.60 -15.72 29.98
C THR A 171 9.73 -15.71 31.24
N HIS A 172 10.23 -16.31 32.32
CA HIS A 172 9.59 -16.23 33.62
C HIS A 172 10.25 -15.14 34.48
N GLY A 173 9.84 -13.89 34.28
CA GLY A 173 10.25 -12.76 35.14
C GLY A 173 11.53 -12.03 34.71
N LEU A 174 12.14 -12.43 33.58
CA LEU A 174 13.33 -11.79 33.01
C LEU A 174 13.02 -10.94 31.77
N ASP A 175 11.73 -10.71 31.47
CA ASP A 175 11.34 -10.09 30.20
C ASP A 175 11.93 -8.70 30.01
N LYS A 176 12.02 -7.91 31.10
CA LYS A 176 12.60 -6.57 31.08
C LYS A 176 14.10 -6.61 30.76
N SER A 177 14.88 -7.46 31.43
CA SER A 177 16.32 -7.54 31.21
C SER A 177 16.64 -8.07 29.82
N VAL A 178 15.90 -9.08 29.34
CA VAL A 178 16.04 -9.55 27.96
C VAL A 178 15.68 -8.46 26.96
N LEU A 179 14.55 -7.76 27.14
CA LEU A 179 14.14 -6.69 26.24
C LEU A 179 15.20 -5.59 26.17
N GLU A 180 15.73 -5.14 27.31
CA GLU A 180 16.80 -4.14 27.35
C GLU A 180 18.07 -4.62 26.63
N ALA A 181 18.38 -5.91 26.67
CA ALA A 181 19.55 -6.48 26.01
C ALA A 181 19.41 -6.58 24.47
N VAL A 182 18.18 -6.68 23.94
CA VAL A 182 17.95 -6.95 22.51
C VAL A 182 17.31 -5.79 21.75
N ILE A 183 16.66 -4.83 22.41
CA ILE A 183 15.86 -3.78 21.75
C ILE A 183 16.68 -2.86 20.83
N ALA A 184 17.96 -2.70 21.10
CA ALA A 184 18.88 -1.88 20.29
C ALA A 184 19.57 -2.70 19.17
N SER A 185 19.21 -3.96 18.98
CA SER A 185 19.76 -4.79 17.92
C SER A 185 19.11 -4.51 16.56
N ASP A 186 19.74 -4.99 15.49
CA ASP A 186 19.20 -4.90 14.13
C ASP A 186 18.16 -6.00 13.83
N ALA A 187 17.61 -6.68 14.84
CA ALA A 187 16.63 -7.75 14.65
C ALA A 187 15.46 -7.29 13.78
N ALA A 188 15.05 -8.10 12.81
CA ALA A 188 13.92 -7.77 11.95
C ALA A 188 12.57 -7.78 12.69
N TYR A 189 12.52 -8.44 13.86
CA TYR A 189 11.33 -8.57 14.68
C TYR A 189 11.72 -8.87 16.13
N ILE A 190 11.15 -8.15 17.09
CA ILE A 190 11.27 -8.44 18.53
C ILE A 190 9.87 -8.54 19.13
N GLY A 191 9.44 -9.76 19.42
CA GLY A 191 8.16 -10.06 20.02
C GLY A 191 8.30 -10.34 21.51
N MET A 192 7.45 -9.77 22.35
CA MET A 192 7.41 -10.09 23.78
C MET A 192 6.02 -10.51 24.24
N LEU A 193 5.95 -11.65 24.95
CA LEU A 193 4.75 -12.08 25.64
C LEU A 193 4.46 -11.19 26.86
N GLY A 194 3.20 -10.76 27.01
CA GLY A 194 2.79 -9.99 28.17
C GLY A 194 1.37 -9.41 28.05
N SER A 195 0.80 -8.98 29.17
CA SER A 195 -0.48 -8.27 29.18
C SER A 195 -0.30 -6.84 28.62
N ARG A 196 -1.35 -6.28 28.00
CA ARG A 196 -1.34 -4.90 27.48
C ARG A 196 -0.83 -3.88 28.50
N THR A 197 -1.17 -4.05 29.78
CA THR A 197 -0.70 -3.19 30.87
C THR A 197 0.81 -3.27 31.07
N LYS A 198 1.38 -4.47 31.17
CA LYS A 198 2.82 -4.69 31.34
C LYS A 198 3.61 -4.09 30.18
N VAL A 199 3.08 -4.25 28.96
CA VAL A 199 3.70 -3.72 27.75
C VAL A 199 3.79 -2.20 27.75
N ASN A 200 2.69 -1.51 28.09
CA ASN A 200 2.68 -0.05 28.10
C ASN A 200 3.66 0.52 29.14
N THR A 201 3.81 -0.15 30.29
CA THR A 201 4.81 0.21 31.28
C THR A 201 6.23 0.07 30.75
N TYR A 202 6.56 -1.04 30.07
CA TYR A 202 7.91 -1.25 29.54
C TYR A 202 8.23 -0.30 28.39
N ARG A 203 7.28 -0.04 27.49
CA ARG A 203 7.46 0.91 26.39
C ARG A 203 7.80 2.32 26.93
N ARG A 204 7.04 2.80 27.92
CA ARG A 204 7.33 4.09 28.58
C ARG A 204 8.70 4.11 29.25
N ALA A 205 9.05 3.06 29.99
CA ALA A 205 10.36 3.00 30.65
C ALA A 205 11.53 3.04 29.64
N LEU A 206 11.39 2.36 28.49
CA LEU A 206 12.42 2.41 27.43
C LEU A 206 12.54 3.79 26.78
N GLU A 207 11.43 4.47 26.53
CA GLU A 207 11.41 5.82 25.96
C GLU A 207 11.95 6.86 26.95
N GLU A 208 11.45 6.85 28.19
CA GLU A 208 11.69 7.89 29.20
C GLU A 208 13.00 7.69 29.97
N GLU A 209 13.32 6.46 30.38
CA GLU A 209 14.49 6.17 31.24
C GLU A 209 15.74 5.81 30.42
N ARG A 210 15.56 5.12 29.29
CA ARG A 210 16.67 4.62 28.46
C ARG A 210 16.89 5.41 27.17
N GLN A 211 16.02 6.36 26.85
CA GLN A 211 16.12 7.22 25.66
C GLN A 211 16.23 6.41 24.35
N ILE A 212 15.56 5.25 24.29
CA ILE A 212 15.51 4.42 23.08
C ILE A 212 14.68 5.15 22.02
N GLY A 213 15.27 5.38 20.85
CA GLY A 213 14.61 6.09 19.76
C GLY A 213 13.47 5.29 19.13
N SER A 214 12.55 6.00 18.48
CA SER A 214 11.35 5.43 17.85
C SER A 214 11.67 4.39 16.78
N GLU A 215 12.84 4.46 16.15
CA GLU A 215 13.33 3.53 15.14
C GLU A 215 13.54 2.11 15.70
N HIS A 216 14.00 2.00 16.95
CA HIS A 216 14.17 0.72 17.62
C HIS A 216 12.83 0.14 18.11
N LEU A 217 11.88 1.01 18.46
CA LEU A 217 10.53 0.59 18.86
C LEU A 217 9.67 0.15 17.68
N ALA A 218 10.02 0.54 16.45
CA ALA A 218 9.25 0.21 15.24
C ALA A 218 9.19 -1.30 14.96
N HIS A 219 10.17 -2.07 15.42
CA HIS A 219 10.24 -3.52 15.26
C HIS A 219 9.92 -4.29 16.57
N PHE A 220 9.38 -3.60 17.59
CA PHE A 220 8.97 -4.19 18.86
C PHE A 220 7.46 -4.44 18.94
N TYR A 221 7.09 -5.72 18.98
CA TYR A 221 5.72 -6.22 18.95
C TYR A 221 5.32 -6.80 20.31
N SER A 222 4.41 -6.11 20.98
CA SER A 222 3.90 -6.59 22.26
C SER A 222 2.51 -6.01 22.57
N PRO A 223 1.55 -6.81 23.10
CA PRO A 223 1.60 -8.27 23.23
C PRO A 223 1.88 -8.93 21.88
N VAL A 224 2.72 -9.96 21.88
CA VAL A 224 3.19 -10.62 20.66
C VAL A 224 2.08 -11.47 20.03
N GLY A 225 2.03 -11.48 18.70
CA GLY A 225 1.13 -12.32 17.91
C GLY A 225 -0.16 -11.62 17.49
N LEU A 226 -0.77 -12.16 16.42
CA LEU A 226 -2.03 -11.64 15.88
C LEU A 226 -3.21 -11.91 16.82
N ASP A 227 -4.18 -10.98 16.85
CA ASP A 227 -5.41 -11.13 17.62
C ASP A 227 -6.35 -12.15 16.96
N ILE A 228 -6.12 -13.43 17.26
CA ILE A 228 -6.94 -14.56 16.81
C ILE A 228 -7.75 -15.19 17.95
N GLY A 229 -7.81 -14.53 19.11
CA GLY A 229 -8.46 -15.07 20.32
C GLY A 229 -7.74 -16.27 20.94
N SER A 230 -6.41 -16.34 20.82
CA SER A 230 -5.60 -17.47 21.31
C SER A 230 -5.52 -17.53 22.85
N GLU A 231 -5.71 -18.71 23.43
CA GLU A 231 -5.59 -18.93 24.88
C GLU A 231 -4.57 -20.02 25.23
N THR A 232 -4.46 -21.06 24.41
CA THR A 232 -3.54 -22.18 24.63
C THR A 232 -2.14 -21.90 24.08
N PRO A 233 -1.07 -22.54 24.59
CA PRO A 233 0.29 -22.37 24.04
C PRO A 233 0.39 -22.64 22.54
N GLN A 234 -0.40 -23.58 22.01
CA GLN A 234 -0.45 -23.93 20.59
C GLN A 234 -1.09 -22.81 19.76
N GLU A 235 -2.23 -22.27 20.21
CA GLU A 235 -2.89 -21.14 19.54
C GLU A 235 -2.02 -19.89 19.59
N ILE A 236 -1.38 -19.62 20.74
CA ILE A 236 -0.43 -18.51 20.89
C ILE A 236 0.73 -18.68 19.92
N ALA A 237 1.27 -19.90 19.78
CA ALA A 237 2.34 -20.14 18.83
C ALA A 237 1.92 -19.89 17.37
N ILE A 238 0.68 -20.22 17.00
CA ILE A 238 0.11 -19.88 15.68
C ILE A 238 0.02 -18.36 15.52
N ALA A 239 -0.53 -17.65 16.51
CA ALA A 239 -0.66 -16.20 16.50
C ALA A 239 0.69 -15.49 16.32
N VAL A 240 1.70 -15.93 17.08
CA VAL A 240 3.06 -15.40 17.05
C VAL A 240 3.74 -15.69 15.71
N MET A 241 3.73 -16.94 15.25
CA MET A 241 4.38 -17.29 13.99
C MET A 241 3.70 -16.63 12.79
N ALA A 242 2.38 -16.44 12.83
CA ALA A 242 1.66 -15.68 11.80
C ALA A 242 2.11 -14.21 11.78
N GLU A 243 2.27 -13.56 12.94
CA GLU A 243 2.75 -12.18 13.03
C GLU A 243 4.21 -12.05 12.55
N VAL A 244 5.10 -12.95 12.99
CA VAL A 244 6.50 -12.99 12.53
C VAL A 244 6.53 -13.09 11.00
N MET A 245 5.81 -14.04 10.41
CA MET A 245 5.77 -14.22 8.96
C MET A 245 5.14 -13.02 8.25
N MET A 246 4.12 -12.38 8.84
CA MET A 246 3.49 -11.17 8.31
C MET A 246 4.51 -10.03 8.19
N VAL A 247 5.26 -9.76 9.26
CA VAL A 247 6.29 -8.70 9.30
C VAL A 247 7.44 -9.01 8.35
N LEU A 248 7.99 -10.23 8.45
CA LEU A 248 9.15 -10.64 7.67
C LEU A 248 8.92 -10.68 6.16
N ASN A 249 7.66 -10.81 5.72
CA ASN A 249 7.25 -10.80 4.32
C ASN A 249 6.61 -9.47 3.85
N ASP A 250 6.59 -8.45 4.72
CA ASP A 250 5.97 -7.14 4.45
C ASP A 250 4.50 -7.27 3.97
N ARG A 251 3.69 -8.00 4.75
CA ARG A 251 2.27 -8.26 4.47
C ARG A 251 1.38 -7.71 5.58
N SER A 252 0.08 -7.60 5.30
CA SER A 252 -0.91 -7.03 6.23
C SER A 252 -1.59 -8.04 7.15
N GLY A 253 -1.41 -9.35 6.93
CA GLY A 253 -2.12 -10.39 7.69
C GLY A 253 -3.64 -10.46 7.45
N GLN A 254 -4.20 -9.59 6.60
CA GLN A 254 -5.62 -9.62 6.25
C GLN A 254 -5.98 -10.88 5.45
N SER A 255 -7.23 -11.35 5.61
CA SER A 255 -7.73 -12.51 4.86
C SER A 255 -7.54 -12.33 3.35
N LEU A 256 -7.02 -13.36 2.69
CA LEU A 256 -6.93 -13.39 1.22
C LEU A 256 -8.31 -13.36 0.56
N SER A 257 -9.34 -13.95 1.19
CA SER A 257 -10.73 -13.79 0.72
C SER A 257 -11.18 -12.32 0.83
N GLY A 258 -10.73 -11.64 1.89
CA GLY A 258 -10.97 -10.22 2.11
C GLY A 258 -10.33 -9.32 1.04
N LYS A 259 -9.20 -9.70 0.42
CA LYS A 259 -8.64 -8.94 -0.72
C LYS A 259 -9.55 -8.96 -1.95
N ALA A 260 -10.31 -10.03 -2.17
CA ALA A 260 -11.35 -10.05 -3.20
C ALA A 260 -12.55 -9.16 -2.80
N GLU A 261 -12.87 -9.07 -1.50
CA GLU A 261 -13.96 -8.26 -0.93
C GLU A 261 -13.56 -6.82 -0.56
N ASN A 262 -12.32 -6.38 -0.81
CA ASN A 262 -11.85 -5.01 -0.52
C ASN A 262 -12.02 -4.06 -1.71
N LEU A 263 -12.69 -4.50 -2.77
CA LEU A 263 -12.93 -3.69 -3.95
C LEU A 263 -14.09 -2.73 -3.69
N ILE A 264 -13.79 -1.45 -3.84
CA ILE A 264 -14.79 -0.37 -3.84
C ILE A 264 -14.79 0.24 -5.23
N VAL A 265 -15.98 0.39 -5.81
CA VAL A 265 -16.17 1.15 -7.03
C VAL A 265 -16.69 2.54 -6.66
N VAL A 266 -16.01 3.59 -7.12
CA VAL A 266 -16.44 4.98 -6.96
C VAL A 266 -16.93 5.49 -8.31
N ARG A 267 -18.20 5.89 -8.40
CA ARG A 267 -18.74 6.56 -9.59
C ARG A 267 -18.43 8.05 -9.51
N GLY A 268 -17.76 8.57 -10.52
CA GLY A 268 -17.28 9.95 -10.57
C GLY A 268 -15.89 10.12 -9.96
N ALA A 269 -15.03 10.87 -10.65
CA ALA A 269 -13.65 11.15 -10.29
C ALA A 269 -13.36 12.65 -10.12
N GLY A 270 -14.41 13.47 -9.96
CA GLY A 270 -14.32 14.91 -9.77
C GLY A 270 -13.69 15.33 -8.43
N ASP A 271 -13.59 16.64 -8.19
CA ASP A 271 -12.83 17.22 -7.07
C ASP A 271 -13.35 16.83 -5.67
N LEU A 272 -14.66 16.58 -5.52
CA LEU A 272 -15.25 16.06 -4.30
C LEU A 272 -15.01 14.55 -4.15
N ALA A 273 -15.12 13.78 -5.23
CA ALA A 273 -14.84 12.36 -5.25
C ALA A 273 -13.39 12.04 -4.91
N THR A 274 -12.43 12.89 -5.31
CA THR A 274 -11.02 12.76 -4.95
C THR A 274 -10.81 12.59 -3.44
N GLY A 275 -11.55 13.32 -2.61
CA GLY A 275 -11.43 13.20 -1.16
C GLY A 275 -11.82 11.81 -0.65
N VAL A 276 -12.82 11.18 -1.27
CA VAL A 276 -13.21 9.80 -1.01
C VAL A 276 -12.15 8.83 -1.51
N ILE A 277 -11.75 8.94 -2.77
CA ILE A 277 -10.78 8.05 -3.42
C ILE A 277 -9.46 8.01 -2.65
N VAL A 278 -8.91 9.18 -2.29
CA VAL A 278 -7.66 9.28 -1.52
C VAL A 278 -7.78 8.62 -0.14
N ARG A 279 -8.90 8.85 0.57
CA ARG A 279 -9.10 8.26 1.90
C ARG A 279 -9.22 6.74 1.83
N LEU A 280 -9.97 6.21 0.87
CA LEU A 280 -10.12 4.77 0.67
C LEU A 280 -8.80 4.10 0.29
N ALA A 281 -8.08 4.67 -0.68
CA ALA A 281 -6.79 4.13 -1.11
C ALA A 281 -5.76 4.12 0.03
N LYS A 282 -5.67 5.21 0.81
CA LYS A 282 -4.78 5.29 2.00
C LYS A 282 -5.18 4.34 3.12
N ALA A 283 -6.46 4.00 3.23
CA ALA A 283 -6.95 2.98 4.16
C ALA A 283 -6.70 1.54 3.66
N GLY A 284 -6.09 1.35 2.49
CA GLY A 284 -5.73 0.04 1.95
C GLY A 284 -6.83 -0.63 1.12
N TYR A 285 -7.88 0.09 0.75
CA TYR A 285 -8.91 -0.43 -0.15
C TYR A 285 -8.44 -0.47 -1.60
N ARG A 286 -8.91 -1.46 -2.35
CA ARG A 286 -8.75 -1.52 -3.81
C ARG A 286 -9.82 -0.61 -4.40
N VAL A 287 -9.43 0.47 -5.05
CA VAL A 287 -10.37 1.49 -5.55
C VAL A 287 -10.38 1.49 -7.07
N CYS A 288 -11.51 1.12 -7.65
CA CYS A 288 -11.79 1.34 -9.08
C CYS A 288 -12.70 2.56 -9.21
N VAL A 289 -12.36 3.47 -10.11
CA VAL A 289 -13.09 4.73 -10.30
C VAL A 289 -13.67 4.74 -11.70
N LEU A 290 -14.94 5.13 -11.80
CA LEU A 290 -15.66 5.21 -13.08
C LEU A 290 -15.87 6.66 -13.46
N GLU A 291 -15.66 6.96 -14.74
CA GLU A 291 -15.79 8.32 -15.24
C GLU A 291 -16.32 8.33 -16.70
N ILE A 292 -16.84 9.47 -17.14
CA ILE A 292 -17.26 9.69 -18.53
C ILE A 292 -16.06 10.02 -19.46
N GLU A 293 -16.27 9.93 -20.78
CA GLU A 293 -15.24 10.20 -21.79
C GLU A 293 -14.69 11.63 -21.75
N GLN A 294 -15.54 12.61 -21.41
CA GLN A 294 -15.16 14.02 -21.34
C GLN A 294 -15.57 14.63 -19.99
N PRO A 295 -14.79 14.39 -18.93
CA PRO A 295 -15.09 14.92 -17.60
C PRO A 295 -15.14 16.45 -17.58
N THR A 296 -16.20 17.03 -17.00
CA THR A 296 -16.40 18.49 -16.94
C THR A 296 -15.93 19.11 -15.62
N THR A 297 -15.04 18.44 -14.89
CA THR A 297 -14.50 18.95 -13.62
C THR A 297 -13.69 20.22 -13.89
N ILE A 298 -14.01 21.33 -13.21
CA ILE A 298 -13.23 22.56 -13.38
C ILE A 298 -12.01 22.63 -12.47
N ARG A 299 -12.04 21.99 -11.29
CA ARG A 299 -10.88 21.94 -10.37
C ARG A 299 -9.98 20.75 -10.72
N ARG A 300 -9.46 20.76 -11.95
CA ARG A 300 -8.76 19.64 -12.59
C ARG A 300 -7.48 19.23 -11.90
N THR A 301 -6.74 20.19 -11.36
CA THR A 301 -5.48 19.99 -10.61
C THR A 301 -5.63 19.17 -9.34
N VAL A 302 -6.87 18.92 -8.88
CA VAL A 302 -7.17 18.12 -7.68
C VAL A 302 -8.24 17.06 -7.94
N ALA A 303 -8.40 16.65 -9.21
CA ALA A 303 -9.41 15.68 -9.64
C ALA A 303 -8.74 14.48 -10.30
N PHE A 304 -9.10 13.27 -9.88
CA PHE A 304 -8.62 12.06 -10.56
C PHE A 304 -9.24 11.90 -11.96
N SER A 305 -10.35 12.58 -12.26
CA SER A 305 -10.92 12.65 -13.60
C SER A 305 -9.93 13.17 -14.65
N GLU A 306 -8.89 13.90 -14.24
CA GLU A 306 -7.84 14.37 -15.14
C GLU A 306 -7.06 13.22 -15.78
N ALA A 307 -7.01 12.04 -15.15
CA ALA A 307 -6.36 10.85 -15.72
C ALA A 307 -7.07 10.34 -16.99
N VAL A 308 -8.33 10.74 -17.27
CA VAL A 308 -8.98 10.49 -18.56
C VAL A 308 -8.21 11.16 -19.70
N TYR A 309 -7.64 12.35 -19.45
CA TYR A 309 -6.90 13.14 -20.42
C TYR A 309 -5.39 12.83 -20.43
N THR A 310 -4.80 12.64 -19.24
CA THR A 310 -3.35 12.47 -19.10
C THR A 310 -2.88 11.02 -19.04
N GLY A 311 -3.80 10.06 -18.89
CA GLY A 311 -3.52 8.65 -18.66
C GLY A 311 -3.16 8.31 -17.20
N GLU A 312 -2.53 9.23 -16.47
CA GLU A 312 -2.16 9.06 -15.07
C GLU A 312 -2.17 10.39 -14.30
N VAL A 313 -2.56 10.33 -13.02
CA VAL A 313 -2.54 11.46 -12.08
C VAL A 313 -2.09 10.96 -10.71
N THR A 314 -1.26 11.75 -10.02
CA THR A 314 -0.88 11.50 -8.63
C THR A 314 -1.35 12.66 -7.74
N LEU A 315 -2.13 12.35 -6.69
CA LEU A 315 -2.61 13.33 -5.70
C LEU A 315 -2.38 12.80 -4.29
N GLU A 316 -1.76 13.62 -3.42
CA GLU A 316 -1.46 13.28 -2.03
C GLU A 316 -0.88 11.84 -1.84
N SER A 317 0.12 11.46 -2.66
CA SER A 317 0.76 10.13 -2.71
C SER A 317 -0.10 8.96 -3.23
N VAL A 318 -1.30 9.23 -3.74
CA VAL A 318 -2.16 8.21 -4.37
C VAL A 318 -2.06 8.36 -5.89
N VAL A 319 -1.68 7.27 -6.56
CA VAL A 319 -1.59 7.18 -8.02
C VAL A 319 -2.89 6.63 -8.58
N CYS A 320 -3.43 7.29 -9.59
CA CYS A 320 -4.58 6.84 -10.36
C CYS A 320 -4.21 6.77 -11.84
N ARG A 321 -4.43 5.62 -12.47
CA ARG A 321 -4.11 5.39 -13.87
C ARG A 321 -5.35 4.92 -14.64
N LYS A 322 -5.54 5.48 -15.83
CA LYS A 322 -6.57 5.05 -16.76
C LYS A 322 -6.25 3.65 -17.29
N VAL A 323 -7.25 2.79 -17.38
CA VAL A 323 -7.14 1.43 -17.92
C VAL A 323 -8.21 1.19 -18.97
N GLU A 324 -7.91 0.28 -19.91
CA GLU A 324 -8.79 -0.03 -21.04
C GLU A 324 -9.46 -1.42 -20.90
N SER A 325 -9.13 -2.19 -19.85
CA SER A 325 -9.70 -3.53 -19.61
C SER A 325 -9.81 -3.91 -18.13
N ASP A 326 -10.76 -4.82 -17.82
CA ASP A 326 -10.96 -5.39 -16.49
C ASP A 326 -9.67 -6.08 -15.94
N GLN A 327 -8.88 -6.71 -16.82
CA GLN A 327 -7.64 -7.40 -16.45
C GLN A 327 -6.51 -6.42 -16.08
N GLU A 328 -6.40 -5.32 -16.82
CA GLU A 328 -5.47 -4.24 -16.51
C GLU A 328 -5.86 -3.56 -15.18
N ALA A 329 -7.15 -3.27 -15.01
CA ALA A 329 -7.70 -2.74 -13.76
C ALA A 329 -7.30 -3.63 -12.58
N LYS A 330 -7.55 -4.94 -12.68
CA LYS A 330 -7.20 -5.90 -11.61
C LYS A 330 -5.71 -5.88 -11.28
N THR A 331 -4.85 -5.81 -12.28
CA THR A 331 -3.39 -5.79 -12.09
C THR A 331 -2.95 -4.56 -11.31
N LEU A 332 -3.47 -3.38 -11.65
CA LEU A 332 -3.16 -2.14 -10.92
C LEU A 332 -3.71 -2.16 -9.49
N LEU A 333 -4.95 -2.63 -9.32
CA LEU A 333 -5.58 -2.73 -8.00
C LEU A 333 -4.79 -3.65 -7.07
N ASP A 334 -4.23 -4.75 -7.58
CA ASP A 334 -3.41 -5.69 -6.81
C ASP A 334 -2.05 -5.10 -6.40
N GLN A 335 -1.60 -4.04 -7.10
CA GLN A 335 -0.41 -3.25 -6.77
C GLN A 335 -0.72 -2.06 -5.83
N GLY A 336 -1.99 -1.88 -5.43
CA GLY A 336 -2.41 -0.73 -4.61
C GLY A 336 -2.55 0.58 -5.40
N ILE A 337 -2.60 0.51 -6.73
CA ILE A 337 -2.82 1.66 -7.62
C ILE A 337 -4.33 1.79 -7.91
N VAL A 338 -4.85 3.01 -7.90
CA VAL A 338 -6.25 3.30 -8.26
C VAL A 338 -6.41 3.12 -9.77
N ALA A 339 -7.40 2.32 -10.17
CA ALA A 339 -7.71 2.09 -11.59
C ALA A 339 -8.90 2.97 -12.02
N LEU A 340 -8.72 3.80 -13.04
CA LEU A 340 -9.80 4.61 -13.63
C LEU A 340 -10.29 3.97 -14.93
N MET A 341 -11.59 3.73 -15.02
CA MET A 341 -12.25 3.23 -16.22
C MET A 341 -13.21 4.27 -16.78
N VAL A 342 -13.20 4.44 -18.10
CA VAL A 342 -14.22 5.24 -18.79
C VAL A 342 -15.44 4.33 -19.01
N ASP A 343 -16.44 4.47 -18.14
CA ASP A 343 -17.64 3.63 -18.09
C ASP A 343 -18.81 4.45 -17.53
N PRO A 344 -19.45 5.30 -18.35
CA PRO A 344 -20.49 6.23 -17.91
C PRO A 344 -21.70 5.54 -17.29
N ASP A 345 -22.04 4.34 -17.79
CA ASP A 345 -23.20 3.57 -17.34
C ASP A 345 -22.88 2.72 -16.09
N GLY A 346 -21.60 2.56 -15.76
CA GLY A 346 -21.14 1.71 -14.67
C GLY A 346 -21.39 0.22 -14.89
N SER A 347 -21.38 -0.21 -16.15
CA SER A 347 -21.56 -1.61 -16.56
C SER A 347 -20.55 -2.57 -15.90
N VAL A 348 -19.38 -2.07 -15.52
CA VAL A 348 -18.31 -2.85 -14.90
C VAL A 348 -18.61 -3.22 -13.46
N ILE A 349 -19.54 -2.52 -12.78
CA ILE A 349 -19.93 -2.80 -11.39
C ILE A 349 -20.44 -4.25 -11.26
N GLU A 350 -21.29 -4.70 -12.18
CA GLU A 350 -21.85 -6.05 -12.17
C GLU A 350 -20.78 -7.13 -12.39
N ARG A 351 -19.78 -6.83 -13.24
CA ARG A 351 -18.67 -7.76 -13.55
C ARG A 351 -17.65 -7.83 -12.41
N LEU A 352 -17.30 -6.69 -11.83
CA LEU A 352 -16.32 -6.59 -10.76
C LEU A 352 -16.87 -7.02 -9.40
N ARG A 353 -18.20 -6.98 -9.21
CA ARG A 353 -18.89 -7.34 -7.97
C ARG A 353 -18.23 -6.74 -6.72
N PRO A 354 -18.12 -5.40 -6.65
CA PRO A 354 -17.47 -4.75 -5.53
C PRO A 354 -18.23 -5.00 -4.22
N PHE A 355 -17.52 -4.89 -3.11
CA PHE A 355 -18.13 -4.90 -1.79
C PHE A 355 -18.97 -3.65 -1.53
N ALA A 356 -18.50 -2.51 -2.04
CA ALA A 356 -19.23 -1.26 -1.95
C ALA A 356 -19.19 -0.46 -3.24
N VAL A 357 -20.27 0.27 -3.51
CA VAL A 357 -20.34 1.31 -4.54
C VAL A 357 -20.55 2.65 -3.85
N VAL A 358 -19.75 3.64 -4.24
CA VAL A 358 -19.91 5.02 -3.80
C VAL A 358 -20.26 5.89 -4.99
N ASP A 359 -21.47 6.43 -5.04
CA ASP A 359 -21.84 7.46 -6.03
C ASP A 359 -21.34 8.83 -5.55
N ALA A 360 -20.27 9.29 -6.19
CA ALA A 360 -19.64 10.58 -5.97
C ALA A 360 -19.75 11.50 -7.20
N ILE A 361 -20.69 11.24 -8.12
CA ILE A 361 -20.93 12.07 -9.31
C ILE A 361 -21.50 13.43 -8.89
N ILE A 362 -22.37 13.45 -7.87
CA ILE A 362 -23.04 14.64 -7.33
C ILE A 362 -23.81 15.39 -8.44
N ALA A 363 -24.54 14.61 -9.25
CA ALA A 363 -25.39 15.15 -10.32
C ALA A 363 -26.64 15.88 -9.80
N LYS A 364 -26.90 15.83 -8.48
CA LYS A 364 -28.10 16.37 -7.79
C LYS A 364 -29.41 15.70 -8.21
N LYS A 365 -29.30 14.58 -8.90
CA LYS A 365 -30.35 13.66 -9.32
C LYS A 365 -29.74 12.28 -9.44
N ASN A 366 -30.53 11.24 -9.23
CA ASN A 366 -30.07 9.88 -9.43
C ASN A 366 -29.85 9.62 -10.94
N LEU A 367 -28.63 9.21 -11.32
CA LEU A 367 -28.24 8.84 -12.69
C LEU A 367 -28.17 7.31 -12.88
N GLY A 368 -29.01 6.59 -12.13
CA GLY A 368 -29.11 5.13 -12.20
C GLY A 368 -28.33 4.39 -11.12
N THR A 369 -27.94 5.06 -10.02
CA THR A 369 -27.47 4.37 -8.81
C THR A 369 -28.64 3.65 -8.17
N ASP A 370 -28.42 2.39 -7.83
CA ASP A 370 -29.43 1.53 -7.22
C ASP A 370 -28.79 0.73 -6.09
N LYS A 371 -29.60 0.43 -5.07
CA LYS A 371 -29.16 -0.26 -3.86
C LYS A 371 -28.67 -1.68 -4.12
N ALA A 372 -29.05 -2.31 -5.22
CA ALA A 372 -28.62 -3.65 -5.61
C ALA A 372 -27.24 -3.69 -6.28
N MET A 373 -26.61 -2.53 -6.56
CA MET A 373 -25.31 -2.46 -7.23
C MET A 373 -24.18 -3.15 -6.46
N ALA A 374 -24.28 -3.20 -5.13
CA ALA A 374 -23.30 -3.84 -4.26
C ALA A 374 -23.93 -4.18 -2.90
N PRO A 375 -23.29 -5.02 -2.07
CA PRO A 375 -23.70 -5.23 -0.68
C PRO A 375 -23.83 -3.95 0.16
N LEU A 376 -23.10 -2.90 -0.21
CA LEU A 376 -23.18 -1.57 0.39
C LEU A 376 -23.18 -0.49 -0.70
N VAL A 377 -24.21 0.35 -0.74
CA VAL A 377 -24.27 1.49 -1.67
C VAL A 377 -24.35 2.80 -0.89
N ILE A 378 -23.41 3.70 -1.12
CA ILE A 378 -23.33 5.03 -0.49
C ILE A 378 -23.47 6.08 -1.58
N ALA A 379 -24.30 7.10 -1.37
CA ALA A 379 -24.44 8.21 -2.30
C ALA A 379 -24.07 9.55 -1.65
N LEU A 380 -23.42 10.45 -2.39
CA LEU A 380 -23.02 11.76 -1.89
C LEU A 380 -24.00 12.85 -2.32
N GLY A 381 -24.59 13.52 -1.33
CA GLY A 381 -25.36 14.74 -1.52
C GLY A 381 -26.79 14.53 -2.04
N PRO A 382 -27.43 15.61 -2.53
CA PRO A 382 -28.83 15.57 -2.93
C PRO A 382 -29.05 14.72 -4.19
N GLY A 383 -30.29 14.28 -4.38
CA GLY A 383 -30.72 13.49 -5.53
C GLY A 383 -30.89 12.00 -5.25
N PHE A 384 -30.70 11.58 -3.99
CA PHE A 384 -30.84 10.20 -3.52
C PHE A 384 -31.59 10.16 -2.19
N GLU A 385 -32.30 9.06 -1.96
CA GLU A 385 -32.97 8.73 -0.70
C GLU A 385 -32.34 7.46 -0.07
N ALA A 386 -31.77 7.61 1.13
CA ALA A 386 -31.24 6.50 1.91
C ALA A 386 -32.38 5.56 2.34
N GLY A 387 -32.18 4.27 2.09
CA GLY A 387 -33.18 3.21 2.26
C GLY A 387 -33.95 2.88 0.97
N VAL A 388 -33.86 3.72 -0.07
CA VAL A 388 -34.51 3.52 -1.37
C VAL A 388 -33.47 3.36 -2.47
N ASP A 389 -32.75 4.42 -2.82
CA ASP A 389 -31.74 4.41 -3.90
C ASP A 389 -30.40 3.80 -3.44
N CYS A 390 -30.09 3.92 -2.15
CA CYS A 390 -28.82 3.49 -1.55
C CYS A 390 -29.00 3.14 -0.07
N ASP A 391 -27.99 2.56 0.57
CA ASP A 391 -28.00 2.29 2.02
C ASP A 391 -27.82 3.57 2.84
N TYR A 392 -26.91 4.44 2.39
CA TYR A 392 -26.56 5.67 3.08
C TYR A 392 -26.41 6.84 2.13
N VAL A 393 -26.88 8.00 2.57
CA VAL A 393 -26.58 9.29 1.93
C VAL A 393 -25.63 10.06 2.84
N ILE A 394 -24.60 10.68 2.26
CA ILE A 394 -23.69 11.57 2.98
C ILE A 394 -24.04 13.02 2.67
N GLU A 395 -24.27 13.83 3.70
CA GLU A 395 -24.56 15.26 3.55
C GLU A 395 -23.35 16.00 2.99
N THR A 396 -23.57 16.82 1.96
CA THR A 396 -22.53 17.59 1.26
C THR A 396 -22.65 19.10 1.44
N LYS A 397 -23.76 19.60 1.97
CA LYS A 397 -23.97 21.03 2.28
C LYS A 397 -22.99 21.44 3.37
N ARG A 398 -22.31 22.57 3.16
CA ARG A 398 -21.44 23.16 4.18
C ARG A 398 -22.31 23.65 5.34
N GLY A 399 -21.90 23.35 6.57
CA GLY A 399 -22.63 23.70 7.78
C GLY A 399 -22.38 22.67 8.88
N HIS A 400 -23.23 22.69 9.91
CA HIS A 400 -23.13 21.79 11.05
C HIS A 400 -23.27 20.31 10.68
N ASP A 401 -24.01 19.99 9.61
CA ASP A 401 -24.27 18.62 9.18
C ASP A 401 -23.33 18.15 8.04
N LEU A 402 -22.30 18.92 7.66
CA LEU A 402 -21.38 18.49 6.60
C LEU A 402 -20.75 17.13 6.92
N GLY A 403 -20.90 16.15 6.03
CA GLY A 403 -20.40 14.79 6.23
C GLY A 403 -21.30 13.92 7.11
N LYS A 404 -22.47 14.39 7.54
CA LYS A 404 -23.42 13.57 8.29
C LYS A 404 -23.84 12.35 7.49
N VAL A 405 -23.79 11.20 8.15
CA VAL A 405 -24.25 9.92 7.62
C VAL A 405 -25.77 9.81 7.83
N ILE A 406 -26.52 9.73 6.74
CA ILE A 406 -27.98 9.62 6.73
C ILE A 406 -28.33 8.19 6.36
N SER A 407 -28.95 7.45 7.29
CA SER A 407 -29.38 6.05 7.09
C SER A 407 -30.82 5.90 6.62
N LYS A 408 -31.60 6.99 6.65
CA LYS A 408 -32.97 7.06 6.14
C LYS A 408 -33.30 8.49 5.72
N GLY A 409 -33.82 8.67 4.51
CA GLY A 409 -34.18 9.97 3.95
C GLY A 409 -33.07 10.59 3.09
N CYS A 410 -33.21 11.87 2.75
CA CYS A 410 -32.37 12.55 1.76
C CYS A 410 -31.40 13.56 2.41
N ALA A 411 -30.31 13.87 1.72
CA ALA A 411 -29.51 15.07 2.02
C ALA A 411 -30.29 16.36 1.71
N GLU A 412 -29.81 17.47 2.26
CA GLU A 412 -30.34 18.79 2.00
C GLU A 412 -30.37 19.12 0.49
N ALA A 413 -31.49 19.68 0.03
CA ALA A 413 -31.68 20.02 -1.37
C ALA A 413 -30.64 21.03 -1.85
N ASN A 414 -30.24 20.91 -3.12
CA ASN A 414 -29.31 21.85 -3.73
C ASN A 414 -29.94 23.26 -3.81
N THR A 415 -29.35 24.21 -3.10
CA THR A 415 -29.78 25.62 -3.09
C THR A 415 -29.41 26.39 -4.35
N GLY A 416 -28.56 25.84 -5.22
CA GLY A 416 -28.06 26.51 -6.43
C GLY A 416 -26.95 27.52 -6.17
N ILE A 417 -26.93 28.12 -4.98
CA ILE A 417 -25.95 29.12 -4.53
C ILE A 417 -24.67 28.42 -4.04
N PRO A 418 -23.49 28.70 -4.62
CA PRO A 418 -22.22 28.20 -4.11
C PRO A 418 -21.94 28.74 -2.70
N GLY A 419 -21.28 27.94 -1.85
CA GLY A 419 -20.87 28.41 -0.51
C GLY A 419 -19.90 29.60 -0.59
N THR A 420 -20.02 30.50 0.39
CA THR A 420 -19.21 31.73 0.50
C THR A 420 -17.73 31.42 0.77
N ILE A 421 -16.84 32.06 0.01
CA ILE A 421 -15.38 32.00 0.20
C ILE A 421 -14.86 33.43 0.14
N GLY A 422 -14.13 33.88 1.16
CA GLY A 422 -13.59 35.25 1.20
C GLY A 422 -14.65 36.34 1.04
N GLY A 423 -15.90 36.08 1.46
CA GLY A 423 -17.02 37.01 1.33
C GLY A 423 -17.84 36.91 0.04
N PHE A 424 -17.43 36.11 -0.95
CA PHE A 424 -18.11 35.97 -2.24
C PHE A 424 -18.75 34.59 -2.41
N ALA A 425 -19.93 34.51 -3.04
CA ALA A 425 -20.70 33.29 -3.19
C ALA A 425 -20.92 32.92 -4.67
N GLU A 426 -21.88 33.53 -5.36
CA GLU A 426 -22.15 33.25 -6.78
C GLU A 426 -21.11 33.90 -7.70
N GLU A 427 -20.63 35.07 -7.30
CA GLU A 427 -19.73 35.91 -8.10
C GLU A 427 -18.41 35.22 -8.38
N ARG A 428 -18.03 34.21 -7.60
CA ARG A 428 -16.77 33.48 -7.81
C ARG A 428 -16.87 32.42 -8.91
N VAL A 429 -18.08 32.00 -9.28
CA VAL A 429 -18.30 30.89 -10.23
C VAL A 429 -18.76 31.45 -11.58
N LEU A 430 -17.96 31.22 -12.61
CA LEU A 430 -18.21 31.72 -13.95
C LEU A 430 -19.00 30.69 -14.75
N HIS A 431 -20.03 31.18 -15.45
CA HIS A 431 -20.91 30.37 -16.27
C HIS A 431 -20.85 30.82 -17.73
N SER A 432 -21.11 29.89 -18.66
CA SER A 432 -21.15 30.18 -20.08
C SER A 432 -22.32 31.14 -20.43
N PRO A 433 -22.07 32.23 -21.17
CA PRO A 433 -23.12 33.18 -21.56
C PRO A 433 -24.07 32.60 -22.62
N GLY A 434 -23.55 31.69 -23.45
CA GLY A 434 -24.25 30.97 -24.51
C GLY A 434 -23.76 29.52 -24.63
N ALA A 435 -24.32 28.78 -25.57
CA ALA A 435 -23.82 27.45 -25.91
C ALA A 435 -22.65 27.57 -26.91
N GLY A 436 -21.63 26.73 -26.76
CA GLY A 436 -20.48 26.74 -27.67
C GLY A 436 -19.27 25.98 -27.13
N THR A 437 -18.18 26.00 -27.89
CA THR A 437 -16.91 25.39 -27.50
C THR A 437 -16.15 26.30 -26.54
N PHE A 438 -15.75 25.76 -25.39
CA PHE A 438 -14.94 26.47 -24.41
C PHE A 438 -13.47 26.56 -24.83
N VAL A 439 -12.87 27.74 -24.66
CA VAL A 439 -11.44 28.01 -24.86
C VAL A 439 -10.90 28.89 -23.73
N ALA A 440 -9.96 28.38 -22.96
CA ALA A 440 -9.28 29.08 -21.89
C ALA A 440 -8.34 30.17 -22.42
N ARG A 441 -8.29 31.31 -21.71
CA ARG A 441 -7.27 32.36 -21.90
C ARG A 441 -6.33 32.48 -20.70
N LYS A 442 -6.75 31.94 -19.56
CA LYS A 442 -5.99 31.84 -18.31
C LYS A 442 -5.78 30.39 -17.92
N LYS A 443 -4.91 30.14 -16.95
CA LYS A 443 -4.66 28.82 -16.39
C LYS A 443 -5.01 28.80 -14.91
N ILE A 444 -5.31 27.61 -14.39
CA ILE A 444 -5.47 27.42 -12.94
C ILE A 444 -4.17 27.86 -12.25
N GLY A 445 -4.29 28.66 -11.19
CA GLY A 445 -3.16 29.29 -10.49
C GLY A 445 -2.84 30.72 -10.94
N ASP A 446 -3.35 31.19 -12.08
CA ASP A 446 -3.15 32.57 -12.52
C ASP A 446 -3.86 33.56 -11.59
N MET A 447 -3.20 34.67 -11.25
CA MET A 447 -3.84 35.81 -10.60
C MET A 447 -4.60 36.63 -11.63
N VAL A 448 -5.82 37.04 -11.30
CA VAL A 448 -6.70 37.80 -12.19
C VAL A 448 -7.30 39.01 -11.48
N LYS A 449 -7.52 40.07 -12.26
CA LYS A 449 -8.23 41.28 -11.83
C LYS A 449 -9.64 41.31 -12.39
N LYS A 450 -10.57 41.91 -11.64
CA LYS A 450 -11.93 42.14 -12.12
C LYS A 450 -11.91 42.83 -13.49
N GLY A 451 -12.68 42.29 -14.43
CA GLY A 451 -12.77 42.73 -15.83
C GLY A 451 -11.74 42.09 -16.77
N GLU A 452 -10.78 41.33 -16.26
CA GLU A 452 -9.78 40.64 -17.08
C GLU A 452 -10.39 39.46 -17.85
N LYS A 453 -9.92 39.21 -19.07
CA LYS A 453 -10.41 38.12 -19.92
C LYS A 453 -9.94 36.77 -19.40
N MET A 454 -10.89 35.87 -19.14
CA MET A 454 -10.66 34.54 -18.55
C MET A 454 -10.68 33.43 -19.59
N ALA A 455 -11.70 33.45 -20.46
CA ALA A 455 -11.99 32.40 -21.42
C ALA A 455 -12.96 32.90 -22.49
N MET A 456 -13.29 32.04 -23.44
CA MET A 456 -14.35 32.26 -24.43
C MET A 456 -15.23 31.01 -24.54
N VAL A 457 -16.50 31.20 -24.90
CA VAL A 457 -17.41 30.13 -25.32
C VAL A 457 -17.99 30.50 -26.68
N GLY A 458 -17.61 29.77 -27.72
CA GLY A 458 -17.88 30.20 -29.10
C GLY A 458 -17.22 31.56 -29.38
N THR A 459 -18.03 32.59 -29.66
CA THR A 459 -17.57 33.98 -29.85
C THR A 459 -17.70 34.85 -28.61
N ASP A 460 -18.35 34.36 -27.55
CA ASP A 460 -18.65 35.15 -26.36
C ASP A 460 -17.47 35.15 -25.39
N GLU A 461 -17.06 36.34 -24.93
CA GLU A 461 -15.98 36.49 -23.94
C GLU A 461 -16.49 36.32 -22.50
N ILE A 462 -15.69 35.64 -21.69
CA ILE A 462 -15.91 35.48 -20.25
C ILE A 462 -14.84 36.29 -19.52
N VAL A 463 -15.27 37.21 -18.66
CA VAL A 463 -14.39 38.09 -17.87
C VAL A 463 -14.47 37.77 -16.38
N ALA A 464 -13.42 38.09 -15.64
CA ALA A 464 -13.35 37.91 -14.20
C ALA A 464 -14.32 38.88 -13.49
N PRO A 465 -15.33 38.39 -12.75
CA PRO A 465 -16.25 39.26 -11.99
C PRO A 465 -15.63 39.85 -10.71
N ILE A 466 -14.56 39.22 -10.20
CA ILE A 466 -13.87 39.57 -8.96
C ILE A 466 -12.35 39.40 -9.13
N ASP A 467 -11.59 40.05 -8.25
CA ASP A 467 -10.15 39.78 -8.08
C ASP A 467 -9.94 38.41 -7.42
N GLY A 468 -8.85 37.72 -7.76
CA GLY A 468 -8.46 36.49 -7.09
C GLY A 468 -7.59 35.60 -7.94
N VAL A 469 -7.45 34.33 -7.53
CA VAL A 469 -6.73 33.32 -8.30
C VAL A 469 -7.70 32.42 -9.06
N VAL A 470 -7.39 32.06 -10.29
CA VAL A 470 -8.15 31.06 -11.05
C VAL A 470 -8.02 29.71 -10.34
N ARG A 471 -9.08 29.28 -9.66
CA ARG A 471 -9.10 28.04 -8.87
C ARG A 471 -9.54 26.82 -9.67
N GLY A 472 -10.37 27.05 -10.69
CA GLY A 472 -10.84 26.01 -11.59
C GLY A 472 -11.14 26.57 -12.96
N MET A 473 -10.94 25.74 -13.98
CA MET A 473 -11.22 26.03 -15.37
C MET A 473 -11.58 24.73 -16.10
N LEU A 474 -12.44 24.81 -17.10
CA LEU A 474 -12.79 23.68 -17.97
C LEU A 474 -11.70 23.42 -19.02
N HIS A 475 -11.59 22.19 -19.54
CA HIS A 475 -10.63 21.88 -20.62
C HIS A 475 -11.04 22.56 -21.92
N ASP A 476 -10.03 22.91 -22.73
CA ASP A 476 -10.25 23.44 -24.07
C ASP A 476 -10.99 22.42 -24.94
N GLY A 477 -11.87 22.89 -25.81
CA GLY A 477 -12.58 22.04 -26.77
C GLY A 477 -13.88 21.41 -26.25
N ILE A 478 -14.18 21.51 -24.95
CA ILE A 478 -15.45 21.01 -24.41
C ILE A 478 -16.61 21.87 -24.89
N VAL A 479 -17.64 21.23 -25.46
CA VAL A 479 -18.89 21.89 -25.87
C VAL A 479 -19.80 22.00 -24.66
N VAL A 480 -20.21 23.23 -24.32
CA VAL A 480 -21.04 23.51 -23.15
C VAL A 480 -22.38 24.14 -23.56
N PRO A 481 -23.49 23.84 -22.86
CA PRO A 481 -24.74 24.58 -23.01
C PRO A 481 -24.63 25.98 -22.39
N LYS A 482 -25.65 26.82 -22.57
CA LYS A 482 -25.77 28.11 -21.87
C LYS A 482 -25.89 27.89 -20.36
N ASN A 483 -25.32 28.81 -19.57
CA ASN A 483 -25.31 28.79 -18.12
C ASN A 483 -24.64 27.55 -17.50
N PHE A 484 -23.64 27.00 -18.20
CA PHE A 484 -22.84 25.88 -17.74
C PHE A 484 -21.63 26.40 -16.95
N LYS A 485 -21.27 25.72 -15.87
CA LYS A 485 -20.13 26.11 -15.03
C LYS A 485 -18.81 25.86 -15.78
N VAL A 486 -18.02 26.92 -16.00
CA VAL A 486 -16.79 26.83 -16.81
C VAL A 486 -15.52 27.24 -16.08
N ALA A 487 -15.61 28.06 -15.04
CA ALA A 487 -14.45 28.45 -14.21
C ALA A 487 -14.87 28.84 -12.79
N ASP A 488 -13.90 28.93 -11.89
CA ASP A 488 -14.06 29.34 -10.49
C ASP A 488 -12.84 30.19 -10.08
N ILE A 489 -13.08 31.30 -9.39
CA ILE A 489 -12.05 32.19 -8.85
C ILE A 489 -12.03 32.04 -7.33
N ASP A 490 -10.86 31.91 -6.71
CA ASP A 490 -10.73 32.04 -5.26
C ASP A 490 -10.34 33.48 -4.89
N PRO A 491 -11.25 34.24 -4.25
CA PRO A 491 -10.99 35.65 -3.92
C PRO A 491 -9.90 35.84 -2.87
N ARG A 492 -9.48 34.76 -2.18
CA ARG A 492 -8.38 34.82 -1.21
C ARG A 492 -7.02 34.98 -1.89
N GLY A 493 -6.92 34.69 -3.19
CA GLY A 493 -5.68 34.87 -3.96
C GLY A 493 -4.53 33.92 -3.57
N ILE A 494 -4.82 32.79 -2.92
CA ILE A 494 -3.81 31.82 -2.47
C ILE A 494 -3.67 30.71 -3.52
N ALA A 495 -2.62 30.78 -4.35
CA ALA A 495 -2.43 29.86 -5.46
C ALA A 495 -2.29 28.38 -5.02
N SER A 496 -1.62 28.11 -3.90
CA SER A 496 -1.44 26.73 -3.38
C SER A 496 -2.76 26.02 -3.04
N TYR A 497 -3.87 26.74 -2.85
CA TYR A 497 -5.19 26.12 -2.64
C TYR A 497 -5.78 25.51 -3.90
N CYS A 498 -5.25 25.85 -5.08
CA CYS A 498 -5.66 25.24 -6.35
C CYS A 498 -5.21 23.78 -6.43
N GLU A 499 -4.16 23.40 -5.70
CA GLU A 499 -3.52 22.07 -5.74
C GLU A 499 -3.85 21.20 -4.53
N THR A 500 -4.73 21.68 -3.63
CA THR A 500 -5.12 20.94 -2.43
C THR A 500 -6.57 20.46 -2.47
N ILE A 501 -6.75 19.22 -2.01
CA ILE A 501 -8.07 18.65 -1.75
C ILE A 501 -8.78 19.55 -0.73
N SER A 502 -10.07 19.82 -0.95
CA SER A 502 -10.81 20.71 -0.04
C SER A 502 -11.12 20.04 1.30
N ASP A 503 -11.26 20.85 2.35
CA ASP A 503 -11.84 20.46 3.63
C ASP A 503 -13.15 19.66 3.47
N LYS A 504 -14.05 20.12 2.59
CA LYS A 504 -15.32 19.46 2.28
C LYS A 504 -15.09 18.07 1.67
N ALA A 505 -14.24 17.95 0.66
CA ALA A 505 -13.93 16.64 0.06
C ALA A 505 -13.32 15.68 1.08
N ARG A 506 -12.42 16.16 1.96
CA ARG A 506 -11.85 15.35 3.05
C ARG A 506 -12.89 14.89 4.07
N ALA A 507 -13.83 15.76 4.43
CA ALA A 507 -14.92 15.42 5.34
C ALA A 507 -15.79 14.29 4.75
N LEU A 508 -16.19 14.42 3.48
CA LEU A 508 -16.96 13.38 2.77
C LEU A 508 -16.21 12.05 2.72
N GLY A 509 -14.92 12.08 2.39
CA GLY A 509 -14.08 10.88 2.41
C GLY A 509 -13.96 10.23 3.79
N GLY A 510 -13.93 11.02 4.86
CA GLY A 510 -13.96 10.52 6.23
C GLY A 510 -15.27 9.79 6.54
N SER A 511 -16.41 10.38 6.21
CA SER A 511 -17.73 9.78 6.45
C SER A 511 -17.97 8.51 5.64
N VAL A 512 -17.52 8.47 4.37
CA VAL A 512 -17.60 7.26 3.56
C VAL A 512 -16.77 6.14 4.19
N LEU A 513 -15.54 6.44 4.62
CA LEU A 513 -14.68 5.45 5.28
C LEU A 513 -15.31 4.95 6.60
N GLU A 514 -15.91 5.85 7.39
CA GLU A 514 -16.64 5.50 8.63
C GLU A 514 -17.75 4.47 8.37
N VAL A 515 -18.57 4.68 7.33
CA VAL A 515 -19.66 3.76 6.98
C VAL A 515 -19.11 2.40 6.56
N ILE A 516 -18.10 2.39 5.70
CA ILE A 516 -17.49 1.15 5.18
C ILE A 516 -16.86 0.34 6.32
N ASP A 517 -15.97 0.95 7.10
CA ASP A 517 -15.29 0.28 8.22
C ASP A 517 -16.30 -0.14 9.30
N GLY A 518 -17.29 0.71 9.58
CA GLY A 518 -18.36 0.42 10.53
C GLY A 518 -19.21 -0.78 10.13
N MET A 519 -19.49 -0.98 8.84
CA MET A 519 -20.20 -2.16 8.35
C MET A 519 -19.35 -3.42 8.49
N ARG A 520 -18.07 -3.37 8.15
CA ARG A 520 -17.15 -4.51 8.25
C ARG A 520 -16.96 -4.97 9.70
N ALA A 521 -16.81 -4.02 10.62
CA ALA A 521 -16.71 -4.33 12.05
C ALA A 521 -17.97 -5.02 12.59
N LYS A 522 -19.17 -4.62 12.11
CA LYS A 522 -20.45 -5.26 12.48
C LYS A 522 -20.62 -6.65 11.85
N ALA A 523 -20.12 -6.87 10.64
CA ALA A 523 -20.13 -8.18 10.00
C ALA A 523 -19.29 -9.20 10.79
N PHE A 524 -18.12 -8.79 11.29
CA PHE A 524 -17.28 -9.63 12.17
C PHE A 524 -17.96 -9.98 13.50
N ARG A 525 -18.75 -9.07 14.09
CA ARG A 525 -19.47 -9.30 15.35
C ARG A 525 -20.71 -10.19 15.22
N ARG A 526 -21.18 -10.51 14.01
CA ARG A 526 -22.35 -11.38 13.83
C ARG A 526 -22.01 -12.88 13.82
N ILE A 527 -20.73 -13.24 13.87
CA ILE A 527 -20.24 -14.62 13.86
C ILE A 527 -19.77 -15.06 15.27
N SER A 528 -19.73 -14.15 16.26
CA SER A 528 -19.37 -14.43 17.66
C SER A 528 -20.56 -14.81 18.52
#